data_AF-A0A2V5YTF4-F1
#
_entry.id   AF-A0A2V5YTF4-F1
#
_cell.length_a   1.000
_cell.length_b   1.000
_cell.length_c   1.000
_cell.angle_alpha   90.00
_cell.angle_beta   90.00
_cell.angle_gamma   90.00
#
_symmetry.space_group_name_H-M   'P 1'
#
loop_
_entity.id
_entity.type
_entity.pdbx_description
1 polymer ?
#
loop_
_entity_poly.entity_id
_entity_poly.type
_entity_poly.pdbx_seq_one_letter_code
_entity_poly.pdbx_strand_id
1 'polypeptide(L)'
;MMRLFLLTAVIAFSSPLHAQTSSPSASPSLEQRVADLEAYVNNSARGADSANAPLVSNISGPGPASNAWMMTCAALVLFMTLPGLALFYGGLVRAKNVLSVLAQCLGIAGLVTILWWMIGYSLVFSHGSPFIGGLKFAFLRGVDGRPNSDYSYWVSQNVFAMYQLMFAIITPALIIGAVAERMKFAAVLVFVGVWMFVVYFP
;
A
#
# COMPACT_ATOMS: atom_id res chain seq x y z
N MET A 1 43.05 10.28 8.05
CA MET A 1 41.82 10.49 8.86
C MET A 1 40.53 10.17 8.10
N MET A 2 40.40 10.47 6.80
CA MET A 2 39.18 10.17 6.01
C MET A 2 38.91 8.66 5.76
N ARG A 3 39.93 7.81 5.73
CA ARG A 3 39.78 6.35 5.46
C ARG A 3 39.34 5.53 6.69
N LEU A 4 39.50 6.06 7.90
CA LEU A 4 39.08 5.38 9.14
C LEU A 4 37.57 5.56 9.42
N PHE A 5 36.99 6.67 8.91
CA PHE A 5 35.54 6.93 8.97
C PHE A 5 34.73 6.09 7.97
N LEU A 6 35.31 5.75 6.81
CA LEU A 6 34.66 4.87 5.85
C LEU A 6 34.62 3.41 6.32
N LEU A 7 35.61 2.94 7.10
CA LEU A 7 35.61 1.58 7.64
C LEU A 7 34.63 1.40 8.82
N THR A 8 34.40 2.46 9.60
CA THR A 8 33.43 2.44 10.71
C THR A 8 31.98 2.55 10.22
N ALA A 9 31.74 3.23 9.09
CA ALA A 9 30.43 3.30 8.46
C ALA A 9 29.97 1.95 7.84
N VAL A 10 30.91 1.09 7.43
CA VAL A 10 30.58 -0.23 6.85
C VAL A 10 30.22 -1.26 7.95
N ILE A 11 30.73 -1.11 9.17
CA ILE A 11 30.45 -2.02 10.29
C ILE A 11 29.12 -1.68 11.00
N ALA A 12 28.61 -0.45 10.85
CA ALA A 12 27.30 -0.07 11.36
C ALA A 12 26.11 -0.59 10.52
N PHE A 13 26.36 -1.13 9.32
CA PHE A 13 25.32 -1.68 8.43
C PHE A 13 25.12 -3.19 8.55
N SER A 14 25.93 -3.90 9.34
CA SER A 14 25.73 -5.32 9.64
C SER A 14 25.11 -5.49 11.02
N SER A 15 23.91 -4.95 11.22
CA SER A 15 23.05 -5.49 12.26
C SER A 15 22.63 -6.89 11.82
N PRO A 16 22.88 -7.96 12.60
CA PRO A 16 22.34 -9.26 12.26
C PRO A 16 20.82 -9.10 12.21
N LEU A 17 20.22 -9.51 11.08
CA LEU A 17 18.79 -9.78 10.98
C LEU A 17 18.48 -10.73 12.14
N HIS A 18 17.99 -10.19 13.25
CA HIS A 18 17.46 -11.03 14.32
C HIS A 18 16.18 -11.61 13.74
N ALA A 19 16.30 -12.81 13.17
CA ALA A 19 15.17 -13.69 12.96
C ALA A 19 14.51 -13.83 14.33
N GLN A 20 13.42 -13.08 14.52
CA GLN A 20 12.66 -13.13 15.75
C GLN A 20 12.02 -14.51 15.79
N THR A 21 12.64 -15.42 16.53
CA THR A 21 12.09 -16.70 16.91
C THR A 21 10.89 -16.43 17.82
N SER A 22 9.74 -16.19 17.21
CA SER A 22 8.46 -16.31 17.87
C SER A 22 8.40 -17.72 18.45
N SER A 23 8.19 -17.81 19.77
CA SER A 23 7.92 -19.08 20.43
C SER A 23 6.78 -19.78 19.68
N PRO A 24 6.89 -21.07 19.32
CA PRO A 24 5.84 -21.74 18.58
C PRO A 24 4.56 -21.69 19.44
N SER A 25 3.50 -21.06 18.92
CA SER A 25 2.16 -21.27 19.46
C SER A 25 1.92 -22.77 19.50
N ALA A 26 1.39 -23.30 20.59
CA ALA A 26 1.07 -24.72 20.71
C ALA A 26 0.40 -25.21 19.41
N SER A 27 0.95 -26.27 18.82
CA SER A 27 0.46 -26.78 17.54
C SER A 27 -1.03 -27.08 17.66
N PRO A 28 -1.89 -26.58 16.74
CA PRO A 28 -3.33 -26.83 16.81
C PRO A 28 -3.60 -28.33 16.84
N SER A 29 -4.57 -28.75 17.66
CA SER A 29 -5.05 -30.13 17.77
C SER A 29 -5.56 -30.66 16.42
N LEU A 30 -5.67 -31.98 16.27
CA LEU A 30 -6.17 -32.58 15.02
C LEU A 30 -7.62 -32.16 14.76
N GLU A 31 -8.42 -32.07 15.81
CA GLU A 31 -9.81 -31.64 15.78
C GLU A 31 -9.93 -30.20 15.27
N GLN A 32 -9.08 -29.29 15.77
CA GLN A 32 -9.03 -27.91 15.30
C GLN A 32 -8.58 -27.83 13.83
N ARG A 33 -7.57 -28.61 13.43
CA ARG A 33 -7.10 -28.62 12.04
C ARG A 33 -8.17 -29.14 11.08
N VAL A 34 -8.90 -30.18 11.46
CA VAL A 34 -10.00 -30.73 10.65
C VAL A 34 -11.15 -29.73 10.57
N ALA A 35 -11.55 -29.12 11.69
CA ALA A 35 -12.58 -28.09 11.71
C ALA A 35 -12.20 -26.87 10.85
N ASP A 36 -10.93 -26.44 10.88
CA ASP A 36 -10.42 -25.36 10.03
C ASP A 36 -10.45 -25.73 8.54
N LEU A 37 -10.12 -26.99 8.20
CA LEU A 37 -10.16 -27.50 6.82
C LEU A 37 -11.60 -27.62 6.32
N GLU A 38 -12.51 -28.18 7.11
CA GLU A 38 -13.93 -28.24 6.81
C GLU A 38 -14.52 -26.84 6.63
N ALA A 39 -14.13 -25.89 7.50
CA ALA A 39 -14.55 -24.52 7.40
C ALA A 39 -14.08 -23.87 6.09
N TYR A 40 -12.80 -24.06 5.73
CA TYR A 40 -12.22 -23.58 4.48
C TYR A 40 -12.92 -24.17 3.24
N VAL A 41 -13.12 -25.49 3.21
CA VAL A 41 -13.79 -26.19 2.09
C VAL A 41 -15.23 -25.71 1.92
N ASN A 42 -15.93 -25.46 3.03
CA ASN A 42 -17.30 -24.96 3.02
C ASN A 42 -17.39 -23.43 2.90
N ASN A 43 -16.27 -22.73 2.71
CA ASN A 43 -16.18 -21.27 2.67
C ASN A 43 -16.90 -20.59 3.84
N SER A 44 -16.72 -21.16 5.03
CA SER A 44 -17.29 -20.67 6.29
C SER A 44 -16.17 -20.11 7.19
N ALA A 45 -16.55 -19.32 8.20
CA ALA A 45 -15.58 -18.77 9.13
C ALA A 45 -14.83 -19.90 9.85
N ARG A 46 -13.53 -19.67 10.09
CA ARG A 46 -12.67 -20.58 10.86
C ARG A 46 -13.37 -21.01 12.16
N GLY A 47 -13.28 -22.30 12.50
CA GLY A 47 -14.01 -22.93 13.58
C GLY A 47 -13.96 -22.15 14.90
N ALA A 48 -15.08 -22.17 15.61
CA ALA A 48 -15.42 -21.32 16.75
C ALA A 48 -14.61 -21.60 18.03
N ASP A 49 -13.29 -21.45 17.96
CA ASP A 49 -12.48 -21.16 19.12
C ASP A 49 -12.43 -19.66 19.29
N SER A 50 -13.54 -19.17 19.84
CA SER A 50 -13.83 -17.82 20.33
C SER A 50 -14.56 -16.92 19.33
N ALA A 51 -15.84 -16.68 19.61
CA ALA A 51 -16.60 -15.54 19.12
C ALA A 51 -15.96 -14.15 19.41
N ASN A 52 -14.77 -14.11 20.05
CA ASN A 52 -13.99 -12.92 20.39
C ASN A 52 -12.45 -13.16 20.40
N ALA A 53 -11.92 -14.26 19.85
CA ALA A 53 -10.45 -14.38 19.76
C ALA A 53 -9.97 -13.45 18.66
N PRO A 54 -8.88 -12.69 18.87
CA PRO A 54 -8.24 -12.01 17.78
C PRO A 54 -7.93 -13.05 16.69
N LEU A 55 -8.26 -12.74 15.43
CA LEU A 55 -7.95 -13.58 14.28
C LEU A 55 -6.43 -13.56 14.06
N VAL A 56 -5.68 -14.18 14.98
CA VAL A 56 -4.22 -14.26 14.91
C VAL A 56 -3.88 -15.34 13.88
N SER A 57 -3.13 -14.96 12.86
CA SER A 57 -2.56 -15.90 11.89
C SER A 57 -1.71 -16.93 12.63
N ASN A 58 -1.95 -18.22 12.40
CA ASN A 58 -1.09 -19.30 12.90
C ASN A 58 0.25 -19.39 12.14
N ILE A 59 0.38 -18.64 11.03
CA ILE A 59 1.62 -18.57 10.26
C ILE A 59 2.46 -17.45 10.88
N SER A 60 3.68 -17.81 11.31
CA SER A 60 4.66 -16.82 11.78
C SER A 60 5.11 -15.97 10.59
N GLY A 61 4.56 -14.76 10.48
CA GLY A 61 4.93 -13.78 9.45
C GLY A 61 3.90 -13.63 8.33
N PRO A 62 4.22 -12.85 7.30
CA PRO A 62 3.30 -12.60 6.19
C PRO A 62 3.09 -13.86 5.34
N GLY A 63 1.85 -14.10 4.91
CA GLY A 63 1.49 -15.19 4.01
C GLY A 63 2.10 -14.94 2.62
N PRO A 64 3.01 -15.79 2.12
CA PRO A 64 3.66 -15.57 0.82
C PRO A 64 2.65 -15.49 -0.34
N ALA A 65 1.62 -16.33 -0.32
CA ALA A 65 0.53 -16.31 -1.29
C ALA A 65 -0.31 -15.03 -1.19
N SER A 66 -0.59 -14.55 0.03
CA SER A 66 -1.32 -13.30 0.27
C SER A 66 -0.54 -12.09 -0.28
N ASN A 67 0.77 -12.04 -0.04
CA ASN A 67 1.63 -11.00 -0.62
C ASN A 67 1.70 -11.09 -2.15
N ALA A 68 1.86 -12.29 -2.72
CA ALA A 68 1.91 -12.48 -4.17
C ALA A 68 0.61 -12.03 -4.85
N TRP A 69 -0.54 -12.38 -4.25
CA TRP A 69 -1.85 -11.94 -4.72
C TRP A 69 -1.99 -10.42 -4.61
N MET A 70 -1.63 -9.83 -3.47
CA MET A 70 -1.72 -8.39 -3.27
C MET A 70 -0.81 -7.58 -4.21
N MET A 71 0.39 -8.07 -4.50
CA MET A 71 1.27 -7.43 -5.50
C MET A 71 0.69 -7.57 -6.91
N THR A 72 0.08 -8.71 -7.25
CA THR A 72 -0.65 -8.88 -8.51
C THR A 72 -1.79 -7.87 -8.60
N CYS A 73 -2.61 -7.74 -7.55
CA CYS A 73 -3.69 -6.76 -7.49
C CYS A 73 -3.15 -5.32 -7.60
N ALA A 74 -2.03 -4.99 -6.94
CA ALA A 74 -1.40 -3.67 -7.07
C ALA A 74 -0.99 -3.39 -8.53
N ALA A 75 -0.39 -4.35 -9.22
CA ALA A 75 -0.05 -4.22 -10.63
C ALA A 75 -1.31 -4.02 -11.51
N LEU A 76 -2.40 -4.74 -11.23
CA LEU A 76 -3.66 -4.57 -11.94
C LEU A 76 -4.30 -3.19 -11.71
N VAL A 77 -4.27 -2.66 -10.49
CA VAL A 77 -4.80 -1.32 -10.19
C VAL A 77 -3.91 -0.24 -10.81
N LEU A 78 -2.58 -0.42 -10.80
CA LEU A 78 -1.69 0.47 -11.52
C LEU A 78 -1.99 0.45 -13.02
N PHE A 79 -2.24 -0.75 -13.59
CA PHE A 79 -2.59 -0.93 -14.99
C PHE A 79 -3.87 -0.17 -15.39
N MET A 80 -4.82 -0.04 -14.46
CA MET A 80 -6.01 0.79 -14.67
C MET A 80 -5.64 2.26 -14.88
N THR A 81 -4.60 2.80 -14.24
CA THR A 81 -4.15 4.19 -14.48
C THR A 81 -3.20 4.28 -15.66
N LEU A 82 -2.17 3.42 -15.66
CA LEU A 82 -1.06 3.39 -16.60
C LEU A 82 -0.98 2.00 -17.28
N PRO A 83 -1.48 1.83 -18.51
CA PRO A 83 -1.97 2.85 -19.44
C PRO A 83 -3.50 3.05 -19.45
N GLY A 84 -4.29 2.34 -18.63
CA GLY A 84 -5.76 2.28 -18.75
C GLY A 84 -6.47 3.63 -18.91
N LEU A 85 -6.43 4.49 -17.87
CA LEU A 85 -7.03 5.82 -17.90
C LEU A 85 -6.38 6.74 -18.92
N ALA A 86 -5.06 6.60 -19.09
CA ALA A 86 -4.29 7.39 -20.04
C ALA A 86 -4.78 7.15 -21.49
N LEU A 87 -5.08 5.91 -21.86
CA LEU A 87 -5.67 5.55 -23.14
C LEU A 87 -7.16 5.86 -23.21
N PHE A 88 -7.91 5.63 -22.13
CA PHE A 88 -9.33 5.90 -22.07
C PHE A 88 -9.62 7.39 -22.31
N TYR A 89 -9.02 8.27 -21.51
CA TYR A 89 -9.18 9.72 -21.69
C TYR A 89 -8.42 10.23 -22.91
N GLY A 90 -7.29 9.62 -23.27
CA GLY A 90 -6.58 9.89 -24.53
C GLY A 90 -7.47 9.69 -25.76
N GLY A 91 -8.31 8.65 -25.78
CA GLY A 91 -9.25 8.37 -26.87
C GLY A 91 -10.44 9.34 -26.95
N LEU A 92 -10.72 10.10 -25.89
CA LEU A 92 -11.82 11.08 -25.83
C LEU A 92 -11.36 12.50 -26.22
N VAL A 93 -10.06 12.74 -26.28
CA VAL A 93 -9.47 14.04 -26.63
C VAL A 93 -9.02 14.10 -28.09
N ARG A 94 -8.75 15.30 -28.60
CA ARG A 94 -8.18 15.45 -29.95
C ARG A 94 -6.76 14.88 -29.98
N ALA A 95 -6.36 14.28 -31.10
CA ALA A 95 -5.03 13.65 -31.27
C ALA A 95 -3.85 14.54 -30.82
N LYS A 96 -3.91 15.85 -31.10
CA LYS A 96 -2.88 16.83 -30.69
C LYS A 96 -2.70 16.97 -29.17
N ASN A 97 -3.68 16.53 -28.39
CA ASN A 97 -3.73 16.68 -26.93
C ASN A 97 -3.51 15.36 -26.17
N VAL A 98 -3.44 14.22 -26.87
CA VAL A 98 -3.23 12.89 -26.26
C VAL A 98 -1.96 12.86 -25.42
N LEU A 99 -0.87 13.45 -25.93
CA LEU A 99 0.39 13.53 -25.19
C LEU A 99 0.25 14.27 -23.86
N SER A 100 -0.61 15.29 -23.80
CA SER A 100 -0.88 16.03 -22.56
C SER A 100 -1.60 15.15 -21.54
N VAL A 101 -2.58 14.34 -21.96
CA VAL A 101 -3.29 13.42 -21.08
C VAL A 101 -2.34 12.34 -20.53
N LEU A 102 -1.52 11.73 -21.39
CA LEU A 102 -0.51 10.77 -20.95
C LEU A 102 0.46 11.38 -19.94
N ALA A 103 0.94 12.61 -20.20
CA ALA A 103 1.83 13.32 -19.29
C ALA A 103 1.15 13.62 -17.94
N GLN A 104 -0.13 14.01 -17.94
CA GLN A 104 -0.88 14.25 -16.71
C GLN A 104 -1.05 12.97 -15.88
N CYS A 105 -1.43 11.84 -16.50
CA CYS A 105 -1.53 10.56 -15.79
C CYS A 105 -0.20 10.15 -15.15
N LEU A 106 0.90 10.26 -15.89
CA LEU A 106 2.24 9.93 -15.37
C LEU A 106 2.69 10.92 -14.29
N GLY A 107 2.43 12.21 -14.48
CA GLY A 107 2.74 13.27 -13.52
C GLY A 107 1.99 13.09 -12.20
N ILE A 108 0.72 12.70 -12.25
CA ILE A 108 -0.08 12.38 -11.07
C ILE A 108 0.48 11.14 -10.37
N ALA A 109 0.75 10.06 -11.10
CA ALA A 109 1.34 8.86 -10.52
C ALA A 109 2.65 9.16 -9.78
N GLY A 110 3.54 9.96 -10.38
CA GLY A 110 4.79 10.40 -9.77
C GLY A 110 4.57 11.30 -8.53
N LEU A 111 3.74 12.33 -8.66
CA LEU A 111 3.45 13.26 -7.56
C LEU A 111 2.85 12.52 -6.36
N VAL A 112 1.79 11.74 -6.60
CA VAL A 112 1.08 11.02 -5.53
C VAL A 112 2.00 10.00 -4.86
N THR A 113 2.85 9.31 -5.61
CA THR A 113 3.85 8.39 -5.02
C THR A 113 4.77 9.11 -4.04
N ILE A 114 5.25 10.31 -4.39
CA ILE A 114 6.09 11.12 -3.50
C ILE A 114 5.30 11.56 -2.26
N LEU A 115 4.07 12.06 -2.43
CA LEU A 115 3.22 12.47 -1.30
C LEU A 115 2.91 11.30 -0.35
N TRP A 116 2.60 10.13 -0.93
CA TRP A 116 2.31 8.90 -0.20
C TRP A 116 3.49 8.44 0.65
N TRP A 117 4.68 8.39 0.05
CA TRP A 117 5.91 8.05 0.74
C TRP A 117 6.22 9.05 1.85
N MET A 118 6.13 10.36 1.58
CA MET A 118 6.48 11.40 2.56
C MET A 118 5.59 11.30 3.80
N ILE A 119 4.26 11.36 3.62
CA ILE A 119 3.33 11.38 4.75
C ILE A 119 1.96 10.74 4.46
N GLY A 120 1.56 10.59 3.19
CA GLY A 120 0.20 10.15 2.84
C GLY A 120 -0.18 8.79 3.43
N TYR A 121 0.71 7.80 3.38
CA TYR A 121 0.45 6.49 4.00
C TYR A 121 0.18 6.60 5.51
N SER A 122 0.93 7.46 6.19
CA SER A 122 0.77 7.68 7.63
C SER A 122 -0.54 8.38 7.97
N LEU A 123 -0.90 9.41 7.20
CA LEU A 123 -2.13 10.16 7.40
C LEU A 123 -3.39 9.31 7.20
N VAL A 124 -3.31 8.26 6.37
CA VAL A 124 -4.45 7.35 6.15
C VAL A 124 -4.46 6.18 7.14
N PHE A 125 -3.31 5.54 7.38
CA PHE A 125 -3.27 4.23 8.06
C PHE A 125 -2.63 4.23 9.46
N SER A 126 -2.21 5.38 9.98
CA SER A 126 -1.77 5.47 11.37
C SER A 126 -2.86 6.03 12.28
N HIS A 127 -2.86 5.59 13.54
CA HIS A 127 -3.76 6.12 14.56
C HIS A 127 -3.57 7.64 14.73
N GLY A 128 -4.68 8.36 14.75
CA GLY A 128 -4.72 9.81 14.89
C GLY A 128 -6.09 10.26 15.41
N SER A 129 -6.70 11.21 14.71
CA SER A 129 -8.08 11.66 14.97
C SER A 129 -9.09 10.83 14.17
N PRO A 130 -10.42 10.96 14.44
CA PRO A 130 -11.46 10.33 13.63
C PRO A 130 -11.49 10.75 12.15
N PHE A 131 -10.82 11.86 11.80
CA PHE A 131 -10.85 12.44 10.45
C PHE A 131 -9.50 12.38 9.74
N ILE A 132 -8.40 12.16 10.45
CA ILE A 132 -7.06 12.09 9.85
C ILE A 132 -6.13 11.35 10.79
N GLY A 133 -5.30 10.47 10.25
CA GLY A 133 -4.27 9.75 10.97
C GLY A 133 -3.11 10.61 11.43
N GLY A 134 -2.15 9.98 12.12
CA GLY A 134 -0.95 10.61 12.63
C GLY A 134 0.26 10.56 11.67
N LEU A 135 1.44 10.86 12.22
CA LEU A 135 2.72 10.86 11.50
C LEU A 135 3.64 9.67 11.88
N LYS A 136 3.07 8.61 12.47
CA LYS A 136 3.83 7.42 12.92
C LYS A 136 4.69 6.83 11.78
N PHE A 137 4.09 6.71 10.59
CA PHE A 137 4.66 6.09 9.39
C PHE A 137 5.18 7.12 8.37
N ALA A 138 5.45 8.37 8.78
CA ALA A 138 6.06 9.35 7.89
C ALA A 138 7.37 8.81 7.27
N PHE A 139 7.60 9.08 5.99
CA PHE A 139 8.71 8.53 5.19
C PHE A 139 8.72 7.00 5.13
N LEU A 140 7.55 6.36 5.32
CA LEU A 140 7.37 4.91 5.49
C LEU A 140 8.20 4.32 6.64
N ARG A 141 8.48 5.12 7.69
CA ARG A 141 9.23 4.66 8.86
C ARG A 141 8.46 3.56 9.60
N GLY A 142 9.09 2.40 9.78
CA GLY A 142 8.47 1.25 10.42
C GLY A 142 7.42 0.52 9.56
N VAL A 143 7.35 0.84 8.26
CA VAL A 143 6.56 0.11 7.26
C VAL A 143 7.47 -0.96 6.66
N ASP A 144 7.45 -2.15 7.25
CA ASP A 144 8.34 -3.24 6.87
C ASP A 144 7.57 -4.46 6.32
N GLY A 145 8.27 -5.60 6.22
CA GLY A 145 7.71 -6.86 5.74
C GLY A 145 6.77 -7.55 6.72
N ARG A 146 6.58 -7.04 7.94
CA ARG A 146 5.71 -7.66 8.95
C ARG A 146 4.25 -7.25 8.70
N PRO A 147 3.28 -8.12 8.99
CA PRO A 147 1.87 -7.72 8.99
C PRO A 147 1.59 -6.67 10.06
N ASN A 148 0.64 -5.79 9.80
CA ASN A 148 0.06 -4.92 10.82
C ASN A 148 -1.40 -5.33 11.05
N SER A 149 -1.64 -5.88 12.24
CA SER A 149 -2.95 -6.40 12.66
C SER A 149 -4.07 -5.36 12.70
N ASP A 150 -3.74 -4.07 12.68
CA ASP A 150 -4.74 -2.99 12.61
C ASP A 150 -5.58 -3.06 11.33
N TYR A 151 -5.05 -3.63 10.23
CA TYR A 151 -5.75 -3.72 8.94
C TYR A 151 -5.48 -5.00 8.15
N SER A 152 -4.41 -5.75 8.42
CA SER A 152 -4.19 -7.07 7.77
C SER A 152 -3.33 -8.01 8.60
N TYR A 153 -3.85 -9.20 8.86
CA TYR A 153 -3.14 -10.25 9.59
C TYR A 153 -2.19 -11.09 8.71
N TRP A 154 -2.29 -10.98 7.39
CA TRP A 154 -1.64 -11.91 6.44
C TRP A 154 -0.75 -11.21 5.42
N VAL A 155 -1.02 -9.93 5.13
CA VAL A 155 -0.28 -9.15 4.14
C VAL A 155 0.77 -8.30 4.85
N SER A 156 2.00 -8.31 4.34
CA SER A 156 3.07 -7.42 4.82
C SER A 156 2.64 -5.96 4.72
N GLN A 157 3.00 -5.15 5.72
CA GLN A 157 2.64 -3.75 5.77
C GLN A 157 3.14 -2.97 4.55
N ASN A 158 4.36 -3.24 4.09
CA ASN A 158 4.92 -2.64 2.88
C ASN A 158 4.14 -2.98 1.60
N VAL A 159 3.72 -4.24 1.42
CA VAL A 159 2.90 -4.68 0.28
C VAL A 159 1.52 -4.03 0.33
N PHE A 160 0.93 -3.95 1.53
CA PHE A 160 -0.33 -3.24 1.73
C PHE A 160 -0.20 -1.74 1.39
N ALA A 161 0.88 -1.08 1.82
CA ALA A 161 1.16 0.32 1.50
C ALA A 161 1.31 0.55 -0.01
N MET A 162 1.96 -0.37 -0.73
CA MET A 162 2.07 -0.33 -2.20
C MET A 162 0.71 -0.53 -2.87
N TYR A 163 -0.10 -1.47 -2.40
CA TYR A 163 -1.44 -1.69 -2.96
C TYR A 163 -2.32 -0.44 -2.81
N GLN A 164 -2.32 0.16 -1.62
CA GLN A 164 -3.12 1.36 -1.33
C GLN A 164 -2.62 2.60 -2.08
N LEU A 165 -1.31 2.70 -2.34
CA LEU A 165 -0.77 3.74 -3.23
C LEU A 165 -1.43 3.71 -4.62
N MET A 166 -1.77 2.53 -5.16
CA MET A 166 -2.39 2.45 -6.48
C MET A 166 -3.78 3.08 -6.51
N PHE A 167 -4.54 2.96 -5.41
CA PHE A 167 -5.81 3.67 -5.24
C PHE A 167 -5.57 5.18 -5.08
N ALA A 168 -4.57 5.57 -4.30
CA ALA A 168 -4.21 6.97 -4.15
C ALA A 168 -3.84 7.63 -5.49
N ILE A 169 -3.22 6.88 -6.40
CA ILE A 169 -2.87 7.33 -7.75
C ILE A 169 -4.12 7.45 -8.64
N ILE A 170 -4.95 6.41 -8.71
CA ILE A 170 -6.06 6.37 -9.68
C ILE A 170 -7.16 7.39 -9.37
N THR A 171 -7.45 7.65 -8.09
CA THR A 171 -8.56 8.51 -7.69
C THR A 171 -8.46 9.95 -8.23
N PRO A 172 -7.37 10.71 -8.01
CA PRO A 172 -7.22 12.03 -8.63
C PRO A 172 -7.04 11.96 -10.15
N ALA A 173 -6.54 10.83 -10.69
CA ALA A 173 -6.43 10.63 -12.14
C ALA A 173 -7.80 10.47 -12.84
N LEU A 174 -8.86 10.09 -12.13
CA LEU A 174 -10.22 10.11 -12.68
C LEU A 174 -10.75 11.53 -12.88
N ILE A 175 -10.32 12.49 -12.03
CA ILE A 175 -10.75 13.89 -12.10
C ILE A 175 -10.24 14.54 -13.38
N ILE A 176 -9.00 14.23 -13.81
CA ILE A 176 -8.41 14.85 -14.99
C ILE A 176 -9.16 14.52 -16.28
N GLY A 177 -9.86 13.39 -16.34
CA GLY A 177 -10.69 13.03 -17.49
C GLY A 177 -11.77 14.04 -17.82
N ALA A 178 -12.33 14.70 -16.80
CA ALA A 178 -13.37 15.73 -16.97
C ALA A 178 -12.82 17.10 -17.39
N VAL A 179 -11.54 17.37 -17.10
CA VAL A 179 -10.89 18.67 -17.35
C VAL A 179 -9.78 18.59 -18.40
N ALA A 180 -9.62 17.42 -19.04
CA ALA A 180 -8.62 17.17 -20.05
C ALA A 180 -8.71 18.25 -21.15
N GLU A 181 -7.56 18.73 -21.60
CA GLU A 181 -7.38 19.84 -22.56
C GLU A 181 -7.62 21.28 -22.05
N ARG A 182 -8.12 21.49 -20.82
CA ARG A 182 -8.49 22.85 -20.34
C ARG A 182 -7.60 23.41 -19.24
N MET A 183 -6.67 22.62 -18.71
CA MET A 183 -5.77 23.00 -17.62
C MET A 183 -4.29 22.88 -18.00
N LYS A 184 -3.47 23.81 -17.50
CA LYS A 184 -2.01 23.72 -17.57
C LYS A 184 -1.53 22.55 -16.71
N PHE A 185 -0.50 21.83 -17.15
CA PHE A 185 0.06 20.69 -16.42
C PHE A 185 0.43 21.04 -14.96
N ALA A 186 1.11 22.17 -14.74
CA ALA A 186 1.45 22.63 -13.39
C ALA A 186 0.20 22.90 -12.51
N ALA A 187 -0.88 23.42 -13.10
CA ALA A 187 -2.13 23.64 -12.38
C ALA A 187 -2.78 22.31 -11.96
N VAL A 188 -2.70 21.27 -12.80
CA VAL A 188 -3.15 19.92 -12.46
C VAL A 188 -2.35 19.36 -11.28
N LEU A 189 -1.02 19.47 -11.31
CA LEU A 189 -0.18 18.96 -10.21
C LEU A 189 -0.44 19.68 -8.88
N VAL A 190 -0.58 21.01 -8.90
CA VAL A 190 -0.92 21.78 -7.70
C VAL A 190 -2.29 21.41 -7.18
N PHE A 191 -3.29 21.32 -8.07
CA PHE A 191 -4.65 20.90 -7.71
C PHE A 191 -4.64 19.51 -7.05
N VAL A 192 -4.00 18.52 -7.68
CA VAL A 192 -3.91 17.17 -7.12
C VAL A 192 -3.17 17.18 -5.79
N GLY A 193 -2.05 17.90 -5.69
CA GLY A 193 -1.31 18.01 -4.43
C GLY A 193 -2.18 18.50 -3.28
N VAL A 194 -2.95 19.58 -3.48
CA VAL A 194 -3.89 20.10 -2.48
C VAL A 194 -5.04 19.12 -2.22
N TRP A 195 -5.62 18.58 -3.29
CA TRP A 195 -6.75 17.65 -3.22
C TRP A 195 -6.42 16.39 -2.42
N MET A 196 -5.19 15.88 -2.53
CA MET A 196 -4.75 14.73 -1.73
C MET A 196 -4.83 15.02 -0.21
N PHE A 197 -4.41 16.20 0.24
CA PHE A 197 -4.44 16.56 1.67
C PHE A 197 -5.81 16.95 2.19
N VAL A 198 -6.65 17.55 1.34
CA VAL A 198 -7.95 18.09 1.76
C VAL A 198 -9.06 17.06 1.62
N VAL A 199 -8.93 16.10 0.70
CA VAL A 199 -10.02 15.18 0.33
C VAL A 199 -9.62 13.70 0.41
N TYR A 200 -8.45 13.30 -0.06
CA TYR A 200 -8.11 11.86 -0.14
C TYR A 200 -7.55 11.28 1.17
N PHE A 201 -6.65 12.00 1.83
CA PHE A 201 -6.01 11.51 3.06
C PHE A 201 -6.91 11.53 4.30
N PRO A 202 -7.78 12.54 4.49
CA PRO A 202 -8.81 12.49 5.53
C PRO A 202 -9.84 11.39 5.27
#